data_AF-A0A7Y1SRX3-F1
#
_entry.id   AF-A0A7Y1SRX3-F1
#
_cell.length_a   1.000
_cell.length_b   1.000
_cell.length_c   1.000
_cell.angle_alpha   90.00
_cell.angle_beta   90.00
_cell.angle_gamma   90.00
#
_symmetry.space_group_name_H-M   'P 1'
#
loop_
_entity.id
_entity.type
_entity.pdbx_description
1 polymer ?
#
loop_
_entity_poly.entity_id
_entity_poly.type
_entity_poly.pdbx_seq_one_letter_code
_entity_poly.pdbx_strand_id
1 'polypeptide(L)'
;MSRTERRIFQINEELAQLAEEEARVFEELQFHRHIHDDAHRDALVSDHPEDRALARQTAADVARFERAVAEVQDRRTKLEEKRSRLFGRLRDL
;
A
#
# COMPACT_ATOMS: atom_id res chain seq x y z
N MET A 1 18.95 -25.96 -10.42
CA MET A 1 17.88 -25.00 -10.76
C MET A 1 18.17 -24.35 -12.09
N SER A 2 17.17 -24.27 -12.97
CA SER A 2 17.24 -23.50 -14.21
C SER A 2 17.28 -21.99 -13.92
N ARG A 3 17.71 -21.19 -14.89
CA ARG A 3 17.67 -19.71 -14.78
C ARG A 3 16.24 -19.21 -14.50
N THR A 4 15.24 -19.87 -15.08
CA THR A 4 13.81 -19.57 -14.90
C THR A 4 13.36 -19.85 -13.47
N GLU A 5 13.68 -21.02 -12.91
CA GLU A 5 13.35 -21.37 -11.52
C GLU A 5 13.99 -20.41 -10.52
N ARG A 6 15.27 -20.05 -10.74
CA ARG A 6 15.96 -19.08 -9.87
C ARG A 6 15.29 -17.72 -9.90
N ARG A 7 14.80 -17.30 -11.08
CA ARG A 7 14.10 -16.03 -11.24
C ARG A 7 12.72 -16.05 -10.58
N ILE A 8 11.99 -17.15 -10.67
CA ILE A 8 10.70 -17.33 -9.99
C ILE A 8 10.89 -17.27 -8.48
N PHE A 9 11.92 -17.94 -7.95
CA PHE A 9 12.23 -17.91 -6.52
C PHE A 9 12.49 -16.48 -6.02
N GLN A 10 13.32 -15.71 -6.71
CA GLN A 10 13.57 -14.29 -6.39
C GLN A 10 12.28 -13.45 -6.41
N ILE A 11 11.42 -13.65 -7.41
CA ILE A 11 10.15 -12.91 -7.49
C ILE A 11 9.24 -13.28 -6.31
N ASN A 12 9.23 -14.54 -5.86
CA ASN A 12 8.45 -14.94 -4.69
C ASN A 12 8.96 -14.27 -3.40
N GLU A 13 10.28 -14.15 -3.22
CA GLU A 13 10.85 -13.41 -2.08
C GLU A 13 10.45 -11.94 -2.13
N GLU A 14 10.55 -11.30 -3.30
CA GLU A 14 10.16 -9.90 -3.50
C GLU A 14 8.65 -9.69 -3.27
N LEU A 15 7.80 -10.63 -3.71
CA LEU A 15 6.36 -10.61 -3.45
C LEU A 15 6.03 -10.76 -1.96
N ALA A 16 6.78 -11.59 -1.22
CA ALA A 16 6.60 -11.71 0.23
C ALA A 16 6.97 -10.40 0.94
N GLN A 17 8.08 -9.76 0.55
CA GLN A 17 8.47 -8.46 1.09
C GLN A 17 7.44 -7.37 0.80
N LEU A 18 6.89 -7.33 -0.42
CA LEU A 18 5.84 -6.38 -0.78
C LEU A 18 4.53 -6.63 -0.03
N ALA A 19 4.20 -7.89 0.27
CA ALA A 19 3.02 -8.21 1.07
C ALA A 19 3.16 -7.73 2.52
N GLU A 20 4.35 -7.85 3.11
CA GLU A 20 4.63 -7.28 4.42
C GLU A 20 4.62 -5.74 4.40
N GLU A 21 5.20 -5.13 3.36
CA GLU A 21 5.18 -3.68 3.17
C GLU A 21 3.74 -3.16 3.04
N GLU A 22 2.91 -3.80 2.21
CA GLU A 22 1.49 -3.44 2.05
C GLU A 22 0.75 -3.51 3.37
N ALA A 23 0.96 -4.58 4.16
CA ALA A 23 0.32 -4.74 5.46
C ALA A 23 0.67 -3.58 6.40
N ARG A 24 1.96 -3.21 6.50
CA ARG A 24 2.43 -2.11 7.35
C ARG A 24 1.84 -0.76 6.92
N VAL A 25 1.92 -0.44 5.62
CA VAL A 25 1.41 0.83 5.09
C VAL A 25 -0.12 0.91 5.21
N PHE A 26 -0.81 -0.22 5.06
CA PHE A 26 -2.25 -0.29 5.25
C PHE A 26 -2.66 -0.08 6.72
N GLU A 27 -1.92 -0.66 7.67
CA GLU A 27 -2.13 -0.42 9.10
C GLU A 27 -1.93 1.07 9.45
N GLU A 28 -0.86 1.69 8.93
CA GLU A 28 -0.64 3.14 9.09
C GLU A 28 -1.77 3.97 8.49
N LEU A 29 -2.30 3.58 7.32
CA LEU A 29 -3.46 4.23 6.71
C LEU A 29 -4.70 4.16 7.63
N GLN A 30 -4.98 3.01 8.24
CA GLN A 30 -6.12 2.90 9.16
C GLN A 30 -5.96 3.81 10.37
N PHE A 31 -4.75 3.88 10.92
CA PHE A 31 -4.44 4.81 12.01
C PHE A 31 -4.69 6.27 11.61
N HIS A 32 -4.20 6.71 10.45
CA HIS A 32 -4.41 8.07 9.98
C HIS A 32 -5.88 8.39 9.66
N ARG A 33 -6.66 7.41 9.19
CA ARG A 33 -8.11 7.57 9.00
C ARG A 33 -8.82 7.83 10.32
N HIS A 34 -8.47 7.11 11.38
CA HIS A 34 -9.04 7.36 12.71
C HIS A 34 -8.70 8.77 13.22
N ILE A 35 -7.45 9.22 13.07
CA ILE A 35 -7.08 10.61 13.44
C ILE A 35 -7.87 11.62 12.62
N HIS A 36 -8.03 11.38 11.31
CA HIS A 36 -8.78 12.27 10.45
C HIS A 36 -10.25 12.35 10.84
N ASP A 37 -10.88 11.20 11.15
CA ASP A 37 -12.27 11.15 11.58
C ASP A 37 -12.49 11.94 12.88
N ASP A 38 -11.56 11.85 13.83
CA ASP A 38 -11.59 12.63 15.07
C ASP A 38 -11.43 14.13 14.80
N ALA A 39 -10.39 14.52 14.06
CA ALA A 39 -10.13 15.91 13.70
C ALA A 39 -11.28 16.53 12.89
N HIS A 40 -11.89 15.75 12.01
CA HIS A 40 -13.04 16.18 11.21
C HIS A 40 -14.27 16.41 12.09
N ARG A 41 -14.54 15.52 13.07
CA ARG A 41 -15.63 15.72 14.04
C ARG A 41 -15.40 16.97 14.88
N ASP A 42 -14.18 17.19 15.37
CA ASP A 42 -13.84 18.38 16.16
C ASP A 42 -14.05 19.67 15.35
N ALA A 43 -13.58 19.69 14.10
CA ALA A 43 -13.76 20.83 13.20
C ALA A 43 -15.23 21.14 12.84
N LEU A 44 -16.14 20.17 12.97
CA LEU A 44 -17.58 20.38 12.75
C LEU A 44 -18.30 20.98 13.95
N VAL A 45 -17.84 20.68 15.17
CA VAL A 45 -18.48 21.14 16.41
C VAL A 45 -17.83 22.40 16.97
N SER A 46 -16.58 22.66 16.58
CA SER A 46 -15.79 23.79 17.03
C SER A 46 -15.74 24.90 15.98
N ASP A 47 -15.82 26.15 16.41
CA ASP A 47 -15.61 27.30 15.53
C ASP A 47 -14.13 27.77 15.51
N HIS A 48 -13.24 27.03 16.19
CA HIS A 48 -11.82 27.34 16.25
C HIS A 48 -11.13 27.09 14.89
N PRO A 49 -10.40 28.08 14.33
CA PRO A 49 -9.68 27.92 13.07
C PRO A 49 -8.64 26.79 13.07
N GLU A 50 -8.07 26.47 14.23
CA GLU A 50 -7.06 25.43 14.39
C GLU A 50 -7.61 24.03 14.11
N ASP A 51 -8.83 23.73 14.54
CA ASP A 51 -9.46 22.42 14.30
C ASP A 51 -9.71 22.19 12.81
N ARG A 52 -10.12 23.24 12.09
CA ARG A 52 -10.26 23.21 10.62
C ARG A 52 -8.91 23.00 9.92
N ALA A 53 -7.84 23.58 10.45
CA ALA A 53 -6.50 23.38 9.91
C ALA A 53 -6.01 21.94 10.15
N LEU A 54 -6.23 21.41 11.35
CA LEU A 54 -5.90 20.03 11.71
C LEU A 54 -6.66 19.02 10.83
N ALA A 55 -7.97 19.21 10.63
CA ALA A 55 -8.77 18.34 9.75
C ALA A 55 -8.24 18.31 8.30
N ARG A 56 -7.76 19.45 7.78
CA ARG A 56 -7.15 19.52 6.44
C ARG A 56 -5.79 18.82 6.40
N GLN A 57 -4.99 18.96 7.45
CA GLN A 57 -3.68 18.30 7.54
C GLN A 57 -3.84 16.77 7.58
N THR A 58 -4.74 16.27 8.43
CA THR A 58 -4.98 14.83 8.57
C THR A 58 -5.60 14.24 7.29
N ALA A 59 -6.44 14.99 6.57
CA ALA A 59 -6.92 14.59 5.25
C ALA A 59 -5.78 14.42 4.24
N ALA A 60 -4.80 15.33 4.25
CA ALA A 60 -3.63 15.23 3.37
C ALA A 60 -2.75 14.02 3.71
N ASP A 61 -2.60 13.70 5.00
CA ASP A 61 -1.89 12.49 5.44
C ASP A 61 -2.62 11.22 4.97
N VAL A 62 -3.94 11.13 5.13
CA VAL A 62 -4.74 10.00 4.60
C VAL A 62 -4.51 9.84 3.10
N ALA A 63 -4.63 10.93 2.33
CA ALA A 63 -4.41 10.89 0.88
C ALA A 63 -2.96 10.51 0.49
N ARG A 64 -1.96 10.77 1.34
CA ARG A 64 -0.59 10.31 1.13
C ARG A 64 -0.49 8.79 1.32
N PHE A 65 -1.06 8.26 2.39
CA PHE A 65 -1.01 6.82 2.66
C PHE A 65 -1.85 6.00 1.69
N GLU A 66 -3.00 6.51 1.23
CA GLU A 66 -3.77 5.85 0.17
C GLU A 66 -2.96 5.70 -1.13
N ARG A 67 -2.19 6.72 -1.50
CA ARG A 67 -1.27 6.66 -2.65
C ARG A 67 -0.15 5.64 -2.42
N ALA A 68 0.41 5.60 -1.22
CA ALA A 68 1.46 4.64 -0.87
C ALA A 68 0.96 3.19 -0.96
N VAL A 69 -0.22 2.89 -0.41
CA VAL A 69 -0.86 1.56 -0.54
C VAL A 69 -1.07 1.21 -2.02
N ALA A 70 -1.61 2.14 -2.81
CA ALA A 70 -1.85 1.90 -4.24
C ALA A 70 -0.56 1.63 -5.01
N GLU A 71 0.54 2.32 -4.69
CA GLU A 71 1.85 2.10 -5.31
C GLU A 71 2.41 0.71 -5.00
N VAL A 72 2.32 0.26 -3.74
CA VAL A 72 2.77 -1.08 -3.34
C VAL A 72 1.92 -2.15 -4.03
N GLN A 73 0.60 -1.96 -4.11
CA GLN A 73 -0.32 -2.87 -4.79
C GLN A 73 -0.04 -2.99 -6.30
N ASP A 74 0.25 -1.88 -6.96
CA ASP A 74 0.63 -1.87 -8.38
C ASP A 74 1.96 -2.61 -8.62
N ARG A 75 2.97 -2.36 -7.76
CA ARG A 75 4.25 -3.08 -7.80
C ARG A 75 4.05 -4.59 -7.63
N ARG A 76 3.23 -5.01 -6.65
CA ARG A 76 2.89 -6.42 -6.42
C ARG A 76 2.23 -7.04 -7.65
N THR A 77 1.20 -6.39 -8.19
CA THR A 77 0.46 -6.86 -9.37
C THR A 77 1.38 -7.09 -10.56
N LYS A 78 2.27 -6.13 -10.86
CA LYS A 78 3.25 -6.25 -11.95
C LYS A 78 4.21 -7.43 -11.76
N LEU A 79 4.63 -7.71 -10.52
CA LEU A 79 5.49 -8.85 -10.21
C LEU A 79 4.75 -10.18 -10.30
N GLU A 80 3.49 -10.23 -9.87
CA GLU A 80 2.64 -11.41 -10.01
C GLU A 80 2.41 -11.75 -11.50
N GLU A 81 2.14 -10.76 -12.35
CA GLU A 81 2.06 -10.96 -13.79
C GLU A 81 3.37 -11.53 -14.36
N LYS A 82 4.51 -10.96 -13.95
CA LYS A 82 5.83 -11.42 -14.39
C LYS A 82 6.09 -12.86 -13.96
N ARG A 83 5.71 -13.22 -12.73
CA ARG A 83 5.79 -14.59 -12.21
C ARG A 83 4.92 -15.54 -13.03
N SER A 84 3.68 -15.17 -13.30
CA SER A 84 2.74 -15.96 -14.10
C SER A 84 3.27 -16.23 -15.51
N ARG A 85 3.88 -15.22 -16.15
CA ARG A 85 4.55 -15.39 -17.46
C ARG A 85 5.72 -16.37 -17.41
N LEU A 86 6.51 -16.36 -16.34
CA LEU A 86 7.63 -17.30 -16.19
C LEU A 86 7.15 -18.72 -15.92
N PHE A 87 6.08 -18.91 -15.14
CA PHE A 87 5.46 -20.22 -14.95
C PHE A 87 4.89 -20.78 -16.24
N GLY A 88 4.23 -19.95 -17.07
CA GLY A 88 3.76 -20.37 -18.40
C GLY A 88 4.89 -20.95 -19.24
N ARG A 89 6.03 -20.24 -19.34
CA ARG A 89 7.22 -20.72 -20.07
C ARG A 89 7.84 -21.99 -19.50
N LEU A 90 7.72 -22.24 -18.19
CA LEU A 90 8.20 -23.47 -17.57
C LEU A 90 7.30 -24.67 -17.91
N ARG A 91 6.02 -24.43 -18.15
CA ARG A 91 5.01 -25.46 -18.45
C ARG A 91 5.03 -25.89 -19.92
N ASP A 92 5.52 -25.01 -20.80
CA ASP A 92 5.70 -25.24 -22.23
C ASP A 92 7.04 -25.91 -22.59
N LEU A 93 7.91 -26.18 -21.59
CA LEU A 93 9.19 -26.88 -21.70
C LEU A 93 9.05 -28.36 -21.32
#